data_AF-A0A358UX48-F1
#
_entry.id   AF-A0A358UX48-F1
#
_cell.length_a   1.000
_cell.length_b   1.000
_cell.length_c   1.000
_cell.angle_alpha   90.00
_cell.angle_beta   90.00
_cell.angle_gamma   90.00
#
_symmetry.space_group_name_H-M   'P 1'
#
loop_
_entity.id
_entity.type
_entity.pdbx_description
1 polymer ?
#
loop_
_entity_poly.entity_id
_entity_poly.type
_entity_poly.pdbx_seq_one_letter_code
_entity_poly.pdbx_strand_id
1 'polypeptide(L)'
;MILFLIILFLFLVVIAGFAFVIDSNAKKMAESKPRLRACPLCGKELQLGENILAERTGVMKEGRERIVIKGCPFCVKKTEAGASAL
;
A
#
# COMPACT_ATOMS: atom_id res chain seq x y z
N MET A 1 7.31 51.60 -18.86
CA MET A 1 6.30 50.73 -19.51
C MET A 1 6.93 49.41 -20.00
N ILE A 2 7.95 49.44 -20.86
CA ILE A 2 8.65 48.24 -21.36
C ILE A 2 9.27 47.39 -20.24
N LEU A 3 9.95 48.03 -19.27
CA LEU A 3 10.56 47.31 -18.13
C LEU A 3 9.51 46.58 -17.26
N PHE A 4 8.31 47.15 -17.12
CA PHE A 4 7.21 46.53 -16.37
C PHE A 4 6.66 45.29 -17.08
N LEU A 5 6.57 45.33 -18.42
CA LEU A 5 6.15 44.17 -19.23
C LEU A 5 7.16 43.02 -19.16
N ILE A 6 8.46 43.32 -19.15
CA ILE A 6 9.52 42.31 -19.01
C ILE A 6 9.44 41.62 -17.65
N ILE A 7 9.26 42.40 -16.57
CA ILE A 7 9.14 41.86 -15.21
C ILE A 7 7.89 40.97 -15.10
N LEU A 8 6.75 41.40 -15.64
CA LEU A 8 5.52 40.63 -15.64
C LEU A 8 5.66 39.31 -16.42
N PHE A 9 6.32 39.34 -17.57
CA PHE A 9 6.59 38.15 -18.37
C PHE A 9 7.49 37.15 -17.64
N LEU A 10 8.57 37.61 -17.01
CA LEU A 10 9.47 36.75 -16.22
C LEU A 10 8.73 36.10 -15.05
N PHE A 11 7.85 36.84 -14.37
CA PHE A 11 7.06 36.32 -13.26
C PHE A 11 6.09 35.21 -13.72
N LEU A 12 5.44 35.39 -14.88
CA LEU A 12 4.56 34.38 -15.47
C LEU A 12 5.31 33.09 -15.86
N VAL A 13 6.51 33.22 -16.42
CA VAL A 13 7.35 32.06 -16.77
C VAL A 13 7.75 31.27 -15.52
N VAL A 14 8.12 31.95 -14.44
CA VAL A 14 8.47 31.32 -13.16
C VAL A 14 7.26 30.62 -12.56
N ILE A 15 6.08 31.26 -12.54
CA ILE A 15 4.84 30.66 -12.02
C ILE A 15 4.45 29.42 -12.83
N ALA A 16 4.49 29.49 -14.17
CA ALA A 16 4.17 28.37 -15.03
C ALA A 16 5.14 27.19 -14.83
N GLY A 17 6.43 27.47 -14.70
CA GLY A 17 7.44 26.45 -14.37
C GLY A 17 7.19 25.81 -13.01
N PHE A 18 6.86 26.60 -11.99
CA PHE A 18 6.53 26.09 -10.65
C PHE A 18 5.25 25.23 -10.65
N ALA A 19 4.20 25.67 -11.34
CA ALA A 19 2.96 24.92 -11.47
C ALA A 19 3.19 23.55 -12.16
N PHE A 20 4.06 23.52 -13.17
CA PHE A 20 4.44 22.29 -13.87
C PHE A 20 5.18 21.28 -12.97
N VAL A 21 6.06 21.76 -12.09
CA VAL A 21 6.77 20.90 -11.12
C VAL A 21 5.80 20.25 -10.12
N ILE A 22 4.78 20.99 -9.67
CA ILE A 22 3.80 20.49 -8.69
C ILE A 22 2.92 19.36 -9.29
N ASP A 23 2.50 19.46 -10.56
CA ASP A 23 1.66 18.44 -11.22
C ASP A 23 2.36 17.07 -11.32
N SER A 24 3.68 17.07 -11.50
CA SER A 24 4.47 15.84 -11.68
C SER A 24 4.49 14.91 -10.45
N ASN A 25 4.28 15.43 -9.24
CA ASN A 25 4.28 14.63 -8.01
C ASN A 25 2.92 13.98 -7.70
N ALA A 26 1.81 14.51 -8.22
CA ALA A 26 0.47 14.00 -7.95
C ALA A 26 0.19 12.66 -8.67
N LYS A 27 0.82 12.42 -9.82
CA LYS A 27 0.56 11.23 -10.65
C LYS A 27 1.19 9.93 -10.14
N LYS A 28 2.06 9.98 -9.12
CA LYS A 28 2.71 8.78 -8.56
C LYS A 28 1.91 8.05 -7.48
N MET A 29 0.72 8.54 -7.10
CA MET A 29 -0.07 7.97 -5.99
C MET A 29 -1.38 7.28 -6.42
N ALA A 30 -1.64 7.16 -7.71
CA ALA A 30 -2.87 6.55 -8.21
C ALA A 30 -2.52 5.45 -9.22
N GLU A 31 -2.26 4.23 -8.73
CA GLU A 31 -2.73 2.96 -9.31
C GLU A 31 -2.00 1.77 -8.63
N SER A 32 -2.29 1.53 -7.36
CA SER A 32 -2.18 0.17 -6.82
C SER A 32 -3.55 -0.47 -7.05
N LYS A 33 -3.81 -1.00 -8.26
CA LYS A 33 -4.98 -1.84 -8.50
C LYS A 33 -4.99 -2.93 -7.42
N PRO A 34 -6.01 -3.00 -6.52
CA PRO A 34 -6.05 -4.05 -5.52
C PRO A 34 -6.21 -5.35 -6.30
N ARG A 35 -5.12 -6.11 -6.43
CA ARG A 35 -5.18 -7.45 -6.98
C ARG A 35 -6.01 -8.25 -5.98
N LEU A 36 -7.18 -8.73 -6.39
CA LEU A 36 -7.92 -9.73 -5.64
C LEU A 36 -6.94 -10.87 -5.35
N ARG A 37 -6.59 -11.03 -4.07
CA ARG A 37 -5.65 -12.06 -3.64
C ARG A 37 -6.47 -13.30 -3.28
N ALA A 38 -6.06 -14.46 -3.75
CA ALA A 38 -6.62 -15.72 -3.26
C ALA A 38 -5.95 -16.12 -1.95
N CYS A 39 -6.70 -16.69 -1.01
CA CYS A 39 -6.14 -17.21 0.23
C CYS A 39 -5.27 -18.44 -0.09
N PRO A 40 -3.99 -18.49 0.33
CA PRO A 40 -3.12 -19.63 0.08
C PRO A 40 -3.54 -20.90 0.84
N LEU A 41 -4.39 -20.78 1.87
CA LEU A 41 -4.85 -21.91 2.67
C LEU A 41 -6.16 -22.53 2.19
N CYS A 42 -7.10 -21.72 1.67
CA CYS A 42 -8.43 -22.22 1.27
C CYS A 42 -8.82 -21.90 -0.17
N GLY A 43 -8.00 -21.14 -0.91
CA GLY A 43 -8.27 -20.75 -2.29
C GLY A 43 -9.41 -19.74 -2.48
N LYS A 44 -10.09 -19.29 -1.41
CA LYS A 44 -11.13 -18.26 -1.52
C LYS A 44 -10.53 -16.93 -1.96
N GLU A 45 -11.26 -16.22 -2.82
CA GLU A 45 -10.94 -14.84 -3.19
C GLU A 45 -11.15 -13.92 -1.98
N LEU A 46 -10.12 -13.17 -1.60
CA LEU A 46 -10.24 -12.15 -0.57
C LEU A 46 -10.94 -10.93 -1.17
N GLN A 47 -12.00 -10.49 -0.52
CA GLN A 47 -12.71 -9.27 -0.88
C GLN A 47 -11.86 -8.02 -0.55
N LEU A 48 -12.21 -6.88 -1.15
CA LEU A 48 -11.59 -5.60 -0.79
C LEU A 48 -11.72 -5.36 0.73
N GLY A 49 -10.59 -5.25 1.43
CA GLY A 49 -10.54 -5.05 2.87
C GLY A 49 -10.31 -6.33 3.68
N GLU A 50 -10.44 -7.51 3.09
CA GLU A 50 -10.02 -8.74 3.73
C GLU A 50 -8.51 -8.90 3.62
N ASN A 51 -7.85 -9.14 4.75
CA ASN A 51 -6.41 -9.34 4.83
C ASN A 51 -6.09 -10.76 5.29
N ILE A 52 -4.96 -11.27 4.82
CA ILE A 52 -4.37 -12.51 5.33
C ILE A 52 -3.70 -12.18 6.67
N LEU A 53 -4.06 -12.91 7.72
CA LEU A 53 -3.35 -12.83 8.99
C LEU A 53 -2.03 -13.57 8.89
N ALA A 54 -0.94 -12.87 9.19
CA ALA A 54 0.38 -13.43 9.37
C ALA A 54 0.91 -12.98 10.73
N GLU A 55 1.40 -13.92 11.53
CA GLU A 55 1.99 -13.64 12.84
C GLU A 55 3.50 -13.81 12.75
N ARG A 56 4.24 -12.84 13.30
CA ARG A 56 5.70 -12.91 13.39
C ARG A 56 6.05 -13.67 14.66
N THR A 57 6.46 -14.93 14.53
CA THR A 57 6.89 -15.77 15.64
C THR A 57 8.38 -15.54 15.90
N GLY A 58 8.71 -14.39 16.46
CA GLY A 58 10.02 -14.05 17.02
C GLY A 58 11.22 -14.04 16.06
N VAL A 59 12.33 -13.47 16.54
CA VAL A 59 13.63 -13.46 15.86
C VAL A 59 14.32 -14.79 16.13
N MET A 60 14.63 -15.58 15.10
CA MET A 60 15.48 -16.75 15.27
C MET A 60 16.93 -16.32 15.51
N LYS A 61 17.72 -17.21 16.14
CA LYS A 61 19.13 -17.00 16.55
C LYS A 61 20.09 -16.52 15.45
N GLU A 62 19.67 -16.47 14.18
CA GLU A 62 20.47 -16.05 13.02
C GLU A 62 19.96 -14.76 12.35
N GLY A 63 19.13 -13.97 13.03
CA GLY A 63 18.55 -12.74 12.45
C GLY A 63 17.47 -12.99 11.39
N ARG A 64 17.06 -14.25 11.20
CA ARG A 64 15.92 -14.64 10.37
C ARG A 64 14.66 -14.62 11.21
N GLU A 65 13.65 -13.89 10.76
CA GLU A 65 12.34 -13.85 11.41
C GLU A 65 11.44 -14.92 10.82
N ARG A 66 10.77 -15.70 11.68
CA ARG A 66 9.73 -16.62 11.23
C ARG A 66 8.41 -15.87 11.13
N ILE A 67 7.83 -15.89 9.93
CA ILE A 67 6.47 -15.41 9.69
C ILE A 67 5.61 -16.65 9.47
N VAL A 68 4.60 -16.83 10.32
CA VAL A 68 3.61 -17.90 10.19
C VAL A 68 2.35 -17.31 9.57
N ILE A 69 1.97 -17.80 8.40
CA ILE A 69 0.77 -17.36 7.70
C ILE A 69 -0.42 -18.15 8.25
N LYS A 70 -1.34 -17.49 8.97
CA LYS A 70 -2.57 -18.10 9.53
C LYS A 70 -3.71 -18.20 8.51
N GLY A 71 -3.68 -17.40 7.44
CA GLY A 71 -4.69 -17.40 6.38
C GLY A 71 -5.71 -16.27 6.47
N CYS A 72 -6.81 -16.39 5.72
CA CYS A 72 -7.90 -15.41 5.74
C CYS A 72 -8.77 -15.57 7.02
N PRO A 73 -9.67 -14.62 7.34
CA PRO A 73 -10.50 -14.68 8.56
C PRO A 73 -11.31 -15.97 8.69
N PHE A 74 -11.75 -16.53 7.57
CA PHE A 74 -12.46 -17.82 7.53
C PHE A 74 -11.58 -19.02 7.92
N CYS A 75 -10.30 -19.02 7.53
CA CYS A 75 -9.37 -20.08 7.91
C CYS A 75 -9.08 -20.06 9.41
N VAL A 76 -8.87 -18.86 9.96
CA VAL A 76 -8.57 -18.69 11.39
C VAL A 76 -9.73 -19.16 12.27
N LYS A 77 -10.97 -18.78 11.92
CA LYS A 77 -12.20 -19.25 12.58
C LYS A 77 -12.34 -20.76 12.65
N LYS A 78 -11.90 -21.46 11.59
CA LYS A 78 -11.93 -22.92 11.56
C LYS A 78 -10.89 -23.54 12.49
N THR A 79 -9.74 -22.89 12.65
CA THR A 79 -8.64 -23.38 13.49
C THR A 79 -8.93 -23.15 14.98
N GLU A 80 -9.48 -22.01 15.37
CA GLU A 80 -9.83 -21.72 16.77
C GLU A 80 -11.01 -22.58 17.28
N ALA A 81 -11.96 -22.94 16.40
CA ALA A 81 -13.00 -23.92 16.70
C ALA A 81 -12.44 -25.33 17.01
N GLY A 82 -11.20 -25.63 16.61
CA GLY A 82 -10.49 -26.87 16.95
C GLY A 82 -9.41 -26.73 18.02
N ALA A 83 -9.07 -25.51 18.44
CA ALA A 83 -7.96 -25.25 19.37
C ALA A 83 -8.37 -25.14 20.85
N SER A 84 -9.66 -25.03 21.16
CA SER A 84 -10.17 -25.04 22.55
C SER A 84 -10.39 -26.46 23.12
N ALA A 85 -9.74 -27.49 22.56
CA ALA A 85 -9.89 -28.88 22.96
C ALA A 85 -8.58 -29.56 23.42
N LEU A 86 -7.51 -28.79 23.67
CA LEU A 86 -6.22 -29.30 24.16
C LEU A 86 -5.70 -28.46 25.34
#